data_AF-A0AAW0I1B4-F1
#
_entry.id   AF-A0AAW0I1B4-F1
#
_cell.length_a   1.000
_cell.length_b   1.000
_cell.length_c   1.000
_cell.angle_alpha   90.00
_cell.angle_beta   90.00
_cell.angle_gamma   90.00
#
_symmetry.space_group_name_H-M   'P 1'
#
loop_
_entity.id
_entity.type
_entity.pdbx_description
1 polymer ?
#
loop_
_entity_poly.entity_id
_entity_poly.type
_entity_poly.pdbx_seq_one_letter_code
_entity_poly.pdbx_strand_id
1 'polypeptide(L)'
;MANTHTRNTGERKCESVQRCIVVANLSVFNLVNKRKRKRERKEGRKKEKKEKDYFVRKLLNKEGRQSRTKALKIQCLVTPCVLQHRCWCATLKKQCTKKNKEEAAECAELLAKRMKEAKDKHQEQTVKRCRLSSLTASNF
;
A
#
# COMPACT_ATOMS: atom_id res chain seq x y z
N MET A 1 -28.11 -9.05 13.72
CA MET A 1 -27.41 -7.81 14.17
C MET A 1 -27.05 -8.01 15.63
N ALA A 2 -25.83 -7.67 16.04
CA ALA A 2 -25.44 -7.77 17.44
C ALA A 2 -26.08 -6.61 18.22
N ASN A 3 -26.78 -6.92 19.31
CA ASN A 3 -27.38 -5.92 20.20
C ASN A 3 -26.37 -5.32 21.21
N THR A 4 -25.12 -5.77 21.15
CA THR A 4 -24.09 -5.47 22.14
C THR A 4 -22.92 -4.75 21.50
N HIS A 5 -22.44 -3.67 22.13
CA HIS A 5 -21.17 -3.05 21.78
C HIS A 5 -20.07 -3.53 22.73
N THR A 6 -18.99 -4.09 22.16
CA THR A 6 -17.81 -4.56 22.91
C THR A 6 -16.91 -3.39 23.28
N ARG A 7 -16.36 -3.40 24.49
CA ARG A 7 -15.42 -2.36 24.93
C ARG A 7 -13.99 -2.68 24.47
N ASN A 8 -13.65 -3.97 24.47
CA ASN A 8 -12.33 -4.45 24.07
C ASN A 8 -12.41 -5.36 22.84
N THR A 9 -11.36 -5.35 22.02
CA THR A 9 -11.24 -6.23 20.85
C THR A 9 -11.22 -7.70 21.29
N GLY A 10 -12.13 -8.51 20.77
CA GLY A 10 -12.24 -9.94 21.09
C GLY A 10 -13.11 -10.28 22.31
N GLU A 11 -13.65 -9.27 23.00
CA GLU A 11 -14.58 -9.48 24.11
C GLU A 11 -15.88 -10.13 23.63
N ARG A 12 -16.30 -11.22 24.29
CA ARG A 12 -17.61 -11.86 24.07
C ARG A 12 -18.47 -11.66 25.30
N LYS A 13 -19.70 -11.17 25.11
CA LYS A 13 -20.68 -10.97 26.18
C LYS A 13 -21.89 -11.85 25.95
N CYS A 14 -22.32 -12.51 27.02
CA CYS A 14 -23.60 -13.21 27.06
C CYS A 14 -24.66 -12.23 27.56
N GLU A 15 -25.54 -11.77 26.67
CA GLU A 15 -26.67 -10.89 27.00
C GLU A 15 -27.98 -11.55 26.58
N SER A 16 -29.03 -11.38 27.38
CA SER A 16 -30.37 -11.85 27.04
C SER A 16 -30.96 -10.99 25.93
N VAL A 17 -31.49 -11.61 24.88
CA VAL A 17 -32.12 -10.92 23.75
C VAL A 17 -33.59 -11.31 23.63
N GLN A 18 -34.46 -10.32 23.42
CA GLN A 18 -35.87 -10.56 23.16
C GLN A 18 -36.07 -11.23 21.79
N ARG A 19 -36.98 -12.21 21.72
CA ARG A 19 -37.25 -12.96 20.48
C ARG A 19 -37.94 -12.08 19.45
N CYS A 20 -37.78 -12.42 18.16
CA CYS A 20 -38.36 -11.66 17.04
C CYS A 20 -39.88 -11.76 16.90
N ILE A 21 -40.54 -12.66 17.63
CA ILE A 21 -42.00 -12.82 17.60
C ILE A 21 -42.62 -11.70 18.43
N VAL A 22 -43.55 -10.96 17.82
CA VAL A 22 -44.29 -9.90 18.52
C VAL A 22 -45.27 -10.55 19.48
N VAL A 23 -45.07 -10.29 20.77
CA VAL A 23 -45.94 -10.71 21.88
C VAL A 23 -46.56 -9.48 22.53
N ALA A 24 -47.69 -9.63 23.21
CA ALA A 24 -48.41 -8.52 23.86
C ALA A 24 -47.57 -7.76 24.92
N ASN A 25 -46.51 -8.39 25.45
CA ASN A 25 -45.69 -7.85 26.54
C ASN A 25 -44.54 -6.92 26.07
N LEU A 26 -44.62 -6.32 24.87
CA LEU A 26 -43.61 -5.38 24.38
C LEU A 26 -44.01 -3.93 24.74
N SER A 27 -43.10 -3.18 25.36
CA SER A 27 -43.38 -1.80 25.79
C SER A 27 -43.38 -0.78 24.65
N VAL A 28 -42.53 -0.97 23.63
CA VAL A 28 -42.39 -0.05 22.49
C VAL A 28 -42.19 -0.85 21.20
N PHE A 29 -42.99 -0.57 20.17
CA PHE A 29 -42.87 -1.19 18.84
C PHE A 29 -42.48 -0.15 17.79
N ASN A 30 -41.28 -0.29 17.22
CA ASN A 30 -40.75 0.63 16.21
C ASN A 30 -41.25 0.24 14.81
N LEU A 31 -42.08 1.09 14.19
CA LEU A 31 -42.60 0.93 12.84
C LEU A 31 -41.91 1.88 11.85
N VAL A 32 -41.59 1.39 10.65
CA VAL A 32 -41.02 2.19 9.55
C VAL A 32 -41.98 2.27 8.38
N ASN A 33 -42.36 3.49 7.97
CA ASN A 33 -43.24 3.73 6.83
C ASN A 33 -42.53 3.42 5.50
N LYS A 34 -42.99 2.39 4.77
CA LYS A 34 -42.39 1.98 3.48
C LYS A 34 -42.92 2.73 2.25
N ARG A 35 -44.11 3.35 2.31
CA ARG A 35 -44.73 4.01 1.16
C ARG A 35 -44.94 5.49 1.42
N LYS A 36 -44.48 6.32 0.48
CA LYS A 36 -44.71 7.77 0.43
C LYS A 36 -45.35 8.10 -0.93
N ARG A 37 -46.42 8.91 -0.95
CA ARG A 37 -47.05 9.36 -2.21
C ARG A 37 -46.00 10.11 -3.06
N LYS A 38 -45.86 9.75 -4.35
CA LYS A 38 -44.86 10.34 -5.25
C LYS A 38 -45.17 11.83 -5.45
N ARG A 39 -44.20 12.71 -5.20
CA ARG A 39 -44.15 14.07 -5.75
C ARG A 39 -43.28 14.04 -6.99
N GLU A 40 -43.76 14.63 -8.08
CA GLU A 40 -43.09 14.67 -9.37
C GLU A 40 -41.72 15.34 -9.26
N ARG A 41 -40.71 14.65 -9.79
CA ARG A 41 -39.31 15.05 -9.75
C ARG A 41 -39.01 15.83 -11.03
N LYS A 42 -38.67 17.11 -10.91
CA LYS A 42 -38.19 17.92 -12.05
C LYS A 42 -36.79 17.46 -12.48
N GLU A 43 -36.64 17.34 -13.79
CA GLU A 43 -35.56 16.73 -14.56
C GLU A 43 -34.22 17.49 -14.47
N GLY A 44 -33.11 16.75 -14.44
CA GLY A 44 -31.76 17.29 -14.28
C GLY A 44 -31.05 17.50 -15.61
N ARG A 45 -30.66 18.75 -15.91
CA ARG A 45 -29.78 19.09 -17.05
C ARG A 45 -28.40 18.43 -16.88
N LYS A 46 -27.94 17.68 -17.89
CA LYS A 46 -26.53 17.31 -18.06
C LYS A 46 -25.73 18.57 -18.39
N LYS A 47 -24.75 18.90 -17.56
CA LYS A 47 -23.69 19.87 -17.87
C LYS A 47 -22.36 19.22 -17.49
N GLU A 48 -21.47 19.10 -18.46
CA GLU A 48 -20.04 18.91 -18.21
C GLU A 48 -19.58 20.10 -17.36
N LYS A 49 -19.41 19.88 -16.06
CA LYS A 49 -18.96 20.89 -15.13
C LYS A 49 -17.63 20.43 -14.54
N LYS A 50 -16.64 21.31 -14.65
CA LYS A 50 -15.32 21.22 -14.04
C LYS A 50 -15.46 20.74 -12.58
N GLU A 51 -14.80 19.63 -12.23
CA GLU A 51 -14.98 18.82 -11.00
C GLU A 51 -14.73 19.53 -9.65
N LYS A 52 -14.36 20.81 -9.63
CA LYS A 52 -13.96 21.49 -8.39
C LYS A 52 -15.11 22.21 -7.65
N ASP A 53 -16.27 22.37 -8.28
CA ASP A 53 -17.39 23.15 -7.71
C ASP A 53 -18.55 22.31 -7.16
N TYR A 54 -18.42 20.98 -7.08
CA TYR A 54 -19.48 20.10 -6.56
C TYR A 54 -19.32 19.69 -5.10
N PHE A 55 -18.42 20.31 -4.35
CA PHE A 55 -18.31 20.00 -2.93
C PHE A 55 -19.50 20.58 -2.19
N VAL A 56 -20.35 19.69 -1.66
CA VAL A 56 -21.45 20.05 -0.78
C VAL A 56 -20.86 20.76 0.44
N ARG A 57 -21.08 22.08 0.50
CA ARG A 57 -20.68 22.93 1.62
C ARG A 57 -21.82 23.04 2.60
N LYS A 58 -21.55 22.79 3.88
CA LYS A 58 -22.54 22.99 4.95
C LYS A 58 -22.44 24.44 5.43
N LEU A 59 -23.55 25.17 5.34
CA LEU A 59 -23.66 26.51 5.93
C LEU A 59 -23.78 26.39 7.45
N LEU A 60 -22.99 27.18 8.17
CA LEU A 60 -23.02 27.29 9.62
C LEU A 60 -23.36 28.73 9.99
N ASN A 61 -24.59 28.91 10.46
CA ASN A 61 -25.09 30.16 11.00
C ASN A 61 -25.04 30.06 12.53
N LYS A 62 -24.35 30.99 13.19
CA LYS A 62 -24.41 31.17 14.64
C LYS A 62 -24.82 32.63 14.89
N GLU A 63 -25.75 32.86 15.80
CA GLU A 63 -26.20 34.22 16.15
C GLU A 63 -25.02 35.07 16.62
N GLY A 64 -24.94 36.31 16.13
CA GLY A 64 -23.84 37.24 16.39
C GLY A 64 -22.54 36.97 15.62
N ARG A 65 -22.48 35.98 14.71
CA ARG A 65 -21.33 35.75 13.82
C ARG A 65 -21.77 35.65 12.36
N GLN A 66 -20.96 36.19 11.45
CA GLN A 66 -21.18 36.01 10.01
C GLN A 66 -21.24 34.52 9.64
N SER A 67 -22.13 34.21 8.70
CA SER A 67 -22.35 32.85 8.21
C SER A 67 -21.07 32.32 7.58
N ARG A 68 -20.65 31.11 7.99
CA ARG A 68 -19.46 30.44 7.47
C ARG A 68 -19.85 29.17 6.74
N THR A 69 -19.22 28.89 5.61
CA THR A 69 -19.36 27.59 4.95
C THR A 69 -18.21 26.68 5.36
N LYS A 70 -18.51 25.44 5.76
CA LYS A 70 -17.50 24.40 5.97
C LYS A 70 -17.60 23.36 4.87
N ALA A 71 -16.45 23.04 4.29
CA ALA A 71 -16.28 21.90 3.40
C ALA A 71 -15.67 20.73 4.20
N LEU A 72 -16.06 19.50 3.85
CA LEU A 72 -15.43 18.31 4.38
C LEU A 72 -14.09 18.08 3.68
N LYS A 73 -13.08 17.61 4.43
CA LYS A 73 -11.84 17.13 3.84
C LYS A 73 -12.15 15.85 3.07
N ILE A 74 -11.96 15.89 1.75
CA ILE A 74 -12.13 14.72 0.90
C ILE A 74 -10.93 13.83 1.12
N GLN A 75 -11.20 12.61 1.56
CA GLN A 75 -10.19 11.58 1.70
C GLN A 75 -9.97 10.94 0.31
N CYS A 76 -8.72 10.54 0.03
CA CYS A 76 -8.34 9.85 -1.21
C CYS A 76 -8.53 10.65 -2.52
N LEU A 77 -8.56 11.98 -2.46
CA LEU A 77 -8.52 12.82 -3.67
C LEU A 77 -7.15 12.67 -4.37
N VAL A 78 -7.16 12.43 -5.68
CA VAL A 78 -5.94 12.43 -6.50
C VAL A 78 -5.41 13.86 -6.57
N THR A 79 -4.39 14.15 -5.77
CA THR A 79 -3.70 15.44 -5.73
C THR A 79 -2.33 15.35 -6.41
N PRO A 80 -1.77 16.47 -6.90
CA PRO A 80 -0.44 16.48 -7.51
C PRO A 80 0.66 15.88 -6.62
N CYS A 81 0.54 16.04 -5.29
CA CYS A 81 1.45 15.45 -4.31
C CYS A 81 1.44 13.90 -4.35
N VAL A 82 0.27 13.27 -4.50
CA VAL A 82 0.15 11.80 -4.65
C VAL A 82 0.81 11.32 -5.94
N LEU A 83 0.67 12.08 -7.03
CA LEU A 83 1.32 11.79 -8.31
C LEU A 83 2.84 11.92 -8.18
N GLN A 84 3.33 12.99 -7.55
CA GLN A 84 4.76 13.21 -7.31
C GLN A 84 5.37 12.10 -6.45
N HIS A 85 4.68 11.69 -5.38
CA HIS A 85 5.14 10.60 -4.51
C HIS A 85 5.26 9.29 -5.28
N ARG A 86 4.27 8.95 -6.12
CA ARG A 86 4.32 7.78 -7.00
C ARG A 86 5.49 7.83 -7.98
N CYS A 87 5.71 8.98 -8.62
CA CYS A 87 6.85 9.17 -9.52
C CYS A 87 8.18 9.01 -8.79
N TRP A 88 8.32 9.60 -7.60
CA TRP A 88 9.53 9.47 -6.77
C TRP A 88 9.80 8.02 -6.37
N CYS A 89 8.78 7.28 -5.91
CA CYS A 89 8.91 5.86 -5.60
C CYS A 89 9.36 5.04 -6.82
N ALA A 90 8.86 5.35 -8.02
CA ALA A 90 9.28 4.68 -9.25
C ALA A 90 10.76 5.00 -9.60
N THR A 91 11.18 6.25 -9.44
CA THR A 91 12.58 6.66 -9.64
C THR A 91 13.53 5.96 -8.68
N LEU A 92 13.18 5.89 -7.39
CA LEU A 92 13.98 5.18 -6.39
C LEU A 92 14.13 3.70 -6.73
N LYS A 93 13.03 3.03 -7.11
CA LYS A 93 13.10 1.62 -7.53
C LYS A 93 14.05 1.42 -8.71
N LYS A 94 13.99 2.29 -9.72
CA LYS A 94 14.93 2.25 -10.86
C LYS A 94 16.39 2.43 -10.41
N GLN A 95 16.64 3.41 -9.54
CA GLN A 95 17.99 3.65 -9.01
C GLN A 95 18.53 2.44 -8.25
N CYS A 96 17.73 1.82 -7.37
CA CYS A 96 18.14 0.60 -6.65
C CYS A 96 18.47 -0.54 -7.63
N THR A 97 17.63 -0.78 -8.64
CA THR A 97 17.93 -1.84 -9.62
C THR A 97 19.17 -1.56 -10.46
N LYS A 98 19.47 -0.28 -10.75
CA LYS A 98 20.69 0.11 -11.47
C LYS A 98 21.93 -0.20 -10.63
N LYS A 99 21.95 0.24 -9.37
CA LYS A 99 23.04 -0.02 -8.44
C LYS A 99 23.31 -1.51 -8.25
N ASN A 100 22.28 -2.30 -7.97
CA ASN A 100 22.44 -3.75 -7.80
C ASN A 100 23.00 -4.45 -9.04
N LYS A 101 22.68 -3.96 -10.26
CA LYS A 101 23.25 -4.49 -11.51
C LYS A 101 24.72 -4.12 -11.67
N GLU A 102 25.08 -2.88 -11.36
CA GLU A 102 26.46 -2.39 -11.41
C GLU A 102 27.35 -3.14 -10.41
N GLU A 103 26.90 -3.26 -9.15
CA GLU A 103 27.60 -4.00 -8.09
C GLU A 103 27.77 -5.49 -8.44
N ALA A 104 26.75 -6.12 -9.03
CA ALA A 104 26.84 -7.52 -9.46
C ALA A 104 27.85 -7.70 -10.60
N ALA A 105 27.90 -6.76 -11.55
CA ALA A 105 28.87 -6.79 -12.64
C ALA A 105 30.31 -6.61 -12.12
N GLU A 106 30.52 -5.64 -11.21
CA GLU A 106 31.81 -5.41 -10.58
C GLU A 106 32.29 -6.63 -9.79
N CYS A 107 31.38 -7.26 -9.02
CA CYS A 107 31.68 -8.48 -8.29
C CYS A 107 32.07 -9.65 -9.22
N ALA A 108 31.37 -9.81 -10.34
CA ALA A 108 31.66 -10.86 -11.33
C ALA A 108 33.05 -10.65 -11.98
N GLU A 109 33.41 -9.40 -12.31
CA GLU A 109 34.73 -9.08 -12.85
C GLU A 109 35.86 -9.35 -11.86
N LEU A 110 35.68 -8.92 -10.60
CA LEU A 110 36.65 -9.18 -9.54
C LEU A 110 36.84 -10.68 -9.31
N LEU A 111 35.74 -11.45 -9.31
CA LEU A 111 35.77 -12.89 -9.16
C LEU A 111 36.52 -13.57 -10.32
N ALA A 112 36.27 -13.15 -11.56
CA ALA A 112 36.98 -13.66 -12.73
C ALA A 112 38.50 -13.40 -12.65
N LYS A 113 38.92 -12.20 -12.20
CA LYS A 113 40.33 -11.86 -11.97
C LYS A 113 40.96 -12.79 -10.92
N ARG A 114 40.29 -12.97 -9.77
CA ARG A 114 40.79 -13.85 -8.68
C ARG A 114 40.90 -15.31 -9.11
N MET A 115 39.92 -15.81 -9.87
CA MET A 115 39.97 -17.19 -10.38
C MET A 115 41.11 -17.39 -11.39
N LYS A 116 41.38 -16.39 -12.25
CA LYS A 116 42.52 -16.44 -13.18
C LYS A 116 43.85 -16.46 -12.42
N GLU A 117 44.03 -15.52 -11.49
CA GLU A 117 45.23 -15.47 -10.63
C GLU A 117 45.48 -16.80 -9.89
N ALA A 118 44.43 -17.43 -9.37
CA ALA A 118 44.54 -18.72 -8.69
C ALA A 118 44.93 -19.86 -9.65
N LYS A 119 44.36 -19.89 -10.86
CA LYS A 119 44.72 -20.87 -11.90
C LYS A 119 46.17 -20.71 -12.35
N ASP A 120 46.61 -19.48 -12.59
CA ASP A 120 47.97 -19.17 -13.03
C ASP A 120 48.99 -19.60 -11.95
N LYS A 121 48.72 -19.33 -10.67
CA LYS A 121 49.55 -19.81 -9.54
C LYS A 121 49.64 -21.34 -9.48
N HIS A 122 48.52 -22.04 -9.69
CA HIS A 122 48.51 -23.50 -9.68
C HIS A 122 49.31 -24.09 -10.85
N GLN A 123 49.20 -23.50 -12.03
CA GLN A 123 50.01 -23.88 -13.19
C GLN A 123 51.50 -23.64 -12.92
N GLU A 124 51.87 -22.50 -12.35
CA GLU A 124 53.26 -22.19 -12.01
C GLU A 124 53.85 -23.22 -11.03
N GLN A 125 53.10 -23.59 -9.99
CA GLN A 125 53.51 -24.66 -9.05
C GLN A 125 53.68 -26.01 -9.75
N THR A 126 52.76 -26.35 -10.65
CA THR A 126 52.83 -27.59 -11.44
C THR A 126 54.06 -27.62 -12.33
N VAL A 127 54.34 -26.52 -13.06
CA VAL A 127 55.54 -26.38 -13.90
C VAL A 127 56.82 -26.48 -13.06
N LYS A 128 56.87 -25.84 -11.88
CA LYS A 128 58.00 -25.96 -10.95
C LYS A 128 58.22 -27.42 -10.52
N ARG A 129 57.15 -28.14 -10.16
CA ARG A 129 57.23 -29.57 -9.79
C ARG A 129 57.75 -30.43 -10.93
N CYS A 130 57.24 -30.25 -12.15
CA CYS A 130 57.70 -31.00 -13.32
C CYS A 130 59.19 -30.76 -13.61
N ARG A 131 59.64 -29.50 -13.54
CA ARG A 131 61.07 -29.13 -13.72
C ARG A 131 61.97 -29.82 -12.70
N LEU A 132 61.57 -29.83 -11.44
CA LEU A 132 62.32 -30.50 -10.37
C LEU A 132 62.38 -32.02 -10.62
N SER A 133 61.26 -32.63 -11.00
CA SER A 133 61.19 -34.07 -11.30
C SER A 133 62.08 -34.48 -12.47
N SER A 134 62.18 -33.66 -13.52
CA SER A 134 63.05 -33.95 -14.67
C SER A 134 64.53 -33.84 -14.30
N LEU A 135 64.90 -32.85 -13.48
CA LEU A 135 66.27 -32.68 -13.00
C LEU A 135 66.70 -33.83 -12.08
N THR A 136 65.79 -34.35 -11.26
CA THR A 136 66.09 -35.52 -10.41
C THR A 136 66.24 -36.81 -11.22
N ALA A 137 65.54 -36.94 -12.35
CA ALA A 137 65.61 -38.13 -13.20
C ALA A 137 66.86 -38.18 -14.08
N SER A 138 67.48 -37.03 -14.41
CA SER A 138 68.73 -36.97 -15.18
C SER A 138 69.99 -37.15 -14.34
N ASN A 139 69.88 -37.04 -13.02
CA ASN A 139 70.99 -37.13 -12.07
C ASN A 139 71.14 -38.56 -11.47
N PHE A 140 70.48 -39.54 -12.06
CA PHE A 140 70.52 -40.97 -11.74
C PHE A 140 71.04 -41.75 -12.96
#